data_AF-A0A960JRR5-F1
#
_entry.id   AF-A0A960JRR5-F1
#
_cell.length_a   1.000
_cell.length_b   1.000
_cell.length_c   1.000
_cell.angle_alpha   90.00
_cell.angle_beta   90.00
_cell.angle_gamma   90.00
#
_symmetry.space_group_name_H-M   'P 1'
#
loop_
_entity.id
_entity.type
_entity.pdbx_description
1 polymer ?
#
loop_
_entity_poly.entity_id
_entity_poly.type
_entity_poly.pdbx_seq_one_letter_code
_entity_poly.pdbx_strand_id
1 'polypeptide(L)'
;MSTPSPDPAASGTETLPSSPFSEHDTLTAAEAATLEADPGLNRMVHHADMIYIKVGAVLAVLTAIEIALPELLDNGKIYGPLLIALMLIKFVLVAGFFMHLRFEAKVLSGFFYGGAVLAVIVYVAVLSAMVFWKDSGNPEFDNPPPAQPAVTVPEVIPGG
;
A
#
# COMPACT_ATOMS: atom_id res chain seq x y z
N MET A 1 -58.84 -2.84 -67.71
CA MET A 1 -58.01 -3.93 -67.14
C MET A 1 -56.78 -3.26 -66.56
N SER A 2 -56.79 -3.04 -65.24
CA SER A 2 -55.91 -2.09 -64.56
C SER A 2 -54.55 -2.71 -64.26
N THR A 3 -53.50 -2.01 -64.62
CA THR A 3 -52.10 -2.30 -64.31
C THR A 3 -51.82 -2.06 -62.81
N PRO A 4 -50.96 -2.86 -62.17
CA PRO A 4 -50.64 -2.72 -60.75
C PRO A 4 -49.77 -1.49 -60.46
N SER A 5 -50.00 -0.92 -59.28
CA SER A 5 -49.34 0.26 -58.70
C SER A 5 -47.85 0.02 -58.42
N PRO A 6 -46.95 0.99 -58.66
CA PRO A 6 -45.58 0.96 -58.17
C PRO A 6 -45.52 1.56 -56.75
N ASP A 7 -45.17 0.75 -55.75
CA ASP A 7 -44.88 1.27 -54.41
C ASP A 7 -43.56 2.07 -54.42
N PRO A 8 -43.57 3.34 -53.97
CA PRO A 8 -42.38 4.14 -53.79
C PRO A 8 -41.85 3.99 -52.36
N ALA A 9 -40.53 3.83 -52.27
CA ALA A 9 -39.69 4.05 -51.08
C ALA A 9 -39.32 2.83 -50.21
N ALA A 10 -38.12 3.02 -49.64
CA ALA A 10 -37.46 2.25 -48.58
C ALA A 10 -36.81 0.94 -49.07
N SER A 11 -35.63 0.99 -49.69
CA SER A 11 -34.34 1.11 -48.96
C SER A 11 -34.36 0.26 -47.70
N GLY A 12 -33.75 -0.92 -47.79
CA GLY A 12 -33.63 -1.89 -46.71
C GLY A 12 -33.19 -1.21 -45.42
N THR A 13 -34.12 -1.14 -44.47
CA THR A 13 -33.81 -0.91 -43.08
C THR A 13 -33.48 -2.27 -42.50
N GLU A 14 -32.18 -2.56 -42.38
CA GLU A 14 -31.70 -3.67 -41.57
C GLU A 14 -32.26 -3.47 -40.15
N THR A 15 -33.25 -4.28 -39.82
CA THR A 15 -33.82 -4.36 -38.48
C THR A 15 -32.84 -5.15 -37.62
N LEU A 16 -31.89 -4.44 -37.00
CA LEU A 16 -31.12 -5.03 -35.91
C LEU A 16 -32.08 -5.36 -34.77
N PRO A 17 -32.00 -6.58 -34.18
CA PRO A 17 -32.83 -6.94 -33.05
C PRO A 17 -32.56 -5.97 -31.90
N SER A 18 -33.61 -5.30 -31.45
CA SER A 18 -33.61 -4.44 -30.27
C SER A 18 -33.15 -5.24 -29.05
N SER A 19 -31.87 -5.10 -28.70
CA SER A 19 -31.35 -5.60 -27.43
C SER A 19 -32.15 -4.91 -26.30
N PRO A 20 -32.69 -5.66 -25.32
CA PRO A 20 -33.57 -5.14 -24.27
C PRO A 20 -32.83 -4.32 -23.20
N PHE A 21 -31.66 -3.74 -23.52
CA PHE A 21 -30.76 -3.13 -22.55
C PHE A 21 -30.26 -1.74 -22.97
N SER A 22 -31.08 -0.97 -23.68
CA SER A 22 -30.72 0.40 -24.08
C SER A 22 -31.65 1.49 -23.53
N GLU A 23 -32.43 1.18 -22.49
CA GLU A 23 -33.04 2.18 -21.60
C GLU A 23 -31.95 2.68 -20.64
N HIS A 24 -31.05 3.53 -21.17
CA HIS A 24 -30.31 4.45 -20.34
C HIS A 24 -31.25 5.65 -20.15
N ASP A 25 -32.05 5.58 -19.09
CA ASP A 25 -32.86 6.67 -18.56
C ASP A 25 -32.02 7.95 -18.57
N THR A 26 -32.27 8.80 -19.57
CA THR A 26 -31.79 10.16 -19.57
C THR A 26 -32.61 10.91 -18.54
N LEU A 27 -32.11 10.93 -17.30
CA LEU A 27 -32.61 11.81 -16.25
C LEU A 27 -32.83 13.21 -16.85
N THR A 28 -34.08 13.64 -16.85
CA THR A 28 -34.43 14.95 -17.39
C THR A 28 -33.70 16.01 -16.56
N ALA A 29 -33.16 17.05 -17.20
CA ALA A 29 -32.37 18.09 -16.52
C ALA A 29 -33.14 18.79 -15.38
N ALA A 30 -34.48 18.75 -15.43
CA ALA A 30 -35.34 19.23 -14.35
C ALA A 30 -35.40 18.29 -13.14
N GLU A 31 -35.19 16.99 -13.31
CA GLU A 31 -35.17 15.98 -12.24
C GLU A 31 -33.77 15.87 -11.61
N ALA A 32 -32.71 16.04 -12.40
CA ALA A 32 -31.35 16.21 -11.89
C ALA A 32 -31.23 17.47 -10.99
N ALA A 33 -31.92 18.56 -11.35
CA ALA A 33 -31.94 19.78 -10.55
C ALA A 33 -32.75 19.66 -9.24
N THR A 34 -33.75 18.76 -9.18
CA THR A 34 -34.52 18.50 -7.95
C THR A 34 -33.85 17.46 -7.04
N LEU A 35 -32.99 16.60 -7.58
CA LEU A 35 -32.13 15.67 -6.81
C LEU A 35 -30.97 16.38 -6.09
N GLU A 36 -30.47 17.50 -6.62
CA GLU A 36 -29.42 18.31 -5.99
C GLU A 36 -29.94 19.17 -4.81
N ALA A 37 -31.26 19.28 -4.63
CA ALA A 37 -31.91 20.17 -3.68
C ALA A 37 -32.48 19.47 -2.43
N ASP A 38 -31.93 18.32 -2.01
CA ASP A 38 -32.20 17.78 -0.67
C ASP A 38 -31.13 18.22 0.34
N PRO A 39 -31.38 19.26 1.17
CA PRO A 39 -30.49 19.66 2.24
C PRO A 39 -30.37 18.59 3.35
N GLY A 40 -31.17 17.52 3.31
CA GLY A 40 -31.10 16.37 4.20
C GLY A 40 -29.93 15.42 3.91
N LEU A 41 -29.65 15.14 2.64
CA LEU A 41 -28.60 14.20 2.22
C LEU A 41 -27.18 14.70 2.57
N ASN A 42 -26.93 16.00 2.44
CA ASN A 42 -25.62 16.62 2.72
C ASN A 42 -25.23 16.54 4.22
N ARG A 43 -26.19 16.51 5.14
CA ARG A 43 -25.91 16.41 6.59
C ARG A 43 -25.52 15.01 7.06
N MET A 44 -25.92 13.94 6.36
CA MET A 44 -25.66 12.57 6.80
C MET A 44 -24.26 12.07 6.40
N VAL A 45 -23.67 12.61 5.33
CA VAL A 45 -22.31 12.26 4.87
C VAL A 45 -21.22 12.84 5.80
N HIS A 46 -21.48 13.94 6.50
CA HIS A 46 -20.44 14.64 7.26
C HIS A 46 -20.00 14.02 8.61
N HIS A 47 -20.75 13.09 9.19
CA HIS A 47 -20.49 12.66 10.57
C HIS A 47 -19.64 11.39 10.70
N ALA A 48 -19.67 10.48 9.72
CA ALA A 48 -18.87 9.25 9.73
C ALA A 48 -17.42 9.48 9.25
N ASP A 49 -17.22 10.37 8.28
CA ASP A 49 -15.93 10.64 7.65
C ASP A 49 -14.92 11.30 8.60
N MET A 50 -15.43 12.03 9.60
CA MET A 50 -14.61 12.86 10.49
C MET A 50 -13.62 12.03 11.33
N ILE A 51 -13.94 10.77 11.65
CA ILE A 51 -13.05 9.91 12.43
C ILE A 51 -11.87 9.44 11.57
N TYR A 52 -12.14 8.99 10.34
CA TYR A 52 -11.09 8.53 9.42
C TYR A 52 -10.16 9.67 9.01
N ILE A 53 -10.71 10.86 8.78
CA ILE A 53 -9.91 12.06 8.49
C ILE A 53 -9.00 12.42 9.67
N LYS A 54 -9.50 12.35 10.91
CA LYS A 54 -8.67 12.59 12.11
C LYS A 54 -7.55 11.56 12.26
N VAL A 55 -7.85 10.27 12.05
CA VAL A 55 -6.84 9.20 12.12
C VAL A 55 -5.80 9.37 11.00
N GLY A 56 -6.24 9.71 9.79
CA GLY A 56 -5.35 10.01 8.66
C GLY A 56 -4.44 11.21 8.92
N ALA A 57 -4.98 12.28 9.53
CA ALA A 57 -4.19 13.44 9.94
C ALA A 57 -3.13 13.07 10.99
N VAL A 58 -3.48 12.23 11.99
CA VAL A 58 -2.51 11.72 12.97
C VAL A 58 -1.41 10.89 12.29
N LEU A 59 -1.75 10.05 11.31
CA LEU A 59 -0.76 9.29 10.53
C LEU A 59 0.17 10.18 9.71
N ALA A 60 -0.38 11.22 9.09
CA ALA A 60 0.39 12.19 8.33
C ALA A 60 1.39 12.91 9.22
N VAL A 61 0.97 13.37 10.41
CA VAL A 61 1.85 13.99 11.40
C VAL A 61 2.91 13.02 11.89
N LEU A 62 2.54 11.78 12.23
CA LEU A 62 3.50 10.73 12.60
C LEU A 62 4.53 10.45 11.48
N THR A 63 4.16 10.67 10.22
CA THR A 63 5.06 10.49 9.06
C THR A 63 5.97 11.68 8.83
N ALA A 64 5.47 12.90 9.01
CA ALA A 64 6.32 14.08 9.03
C ALA A 64 7.36 13.99 10.17
N ILE A 65 6.94 13.55 11.36
CA ILE A 65 7.85 13.34 12.50
C ILE A 65 8.88 12.26 12.17
N GLU A 66 8.48 11.12 11.59
CA GLU A 66 9.40 10.04 11.24
C GLU A 66 10.50 10.49 10.28
N ILE A 67 10.15 11.28 9.27
CA ILE A 67 11.11 11.82 8.29
C ILE A 67 12.02 12.88 8.92
N ALA A 68 11.52 13.65 9.90
CA ALA A 68 12.30 14.69 10.58
C ALA A 68 13.20 14.16 11.72
N LEU A 69 12.84 13.04 12.35
CA LEU A 69 13.62 12.41 13.42
C LEU A 69 15.09 12.09 13.08
N PRO A 70 15.46 11.56 11.90
CA PRO A 70 16.87 11.32 11.57
C PRO A 70 17.68 12.61 11.49
N GLU A 71 17.08 13.71 11.06
CA GLU A 71 17.75 15.00 10.93
C GLU A 71 17.90 15.69 12.30
N LEU A 72 16.98 15.42 13.22
CA LEU A 72 16.92 16.12 14.52
C LEU A 72 17.70 15.42 15.64
N LEU A 73 17.88 14.10 15.57
CA LEU A 73 18.60 13.31 16.56
C LEU A 73 19.85 12.69 15.95
N ASP A 74 21.02 13.27 16.22
CA ASP A 74 22.34 12.81 15.74
C ASP A 74 22.85 11.54 16.49
N ASN A 75 21.95 10.81 17.14
CA ASN A 75 22.22 9.63 17.94
C ASN A 75 21.72 8.37 17.22
N GLY A 76 22.50 7.89 16.24
CA GLY A 76 22.15 6.73 15.40
C GLY A 76 21.81 5.43 16.14
N LYS A 77 22.22 5.29 17.42
CA LYS A 77 21.92 4.10 18.24
C LYS A 77 20.45 4.01 18.70
N ILE A 78 19.81 5.15 18.95
CA ILE A 78 18.42 5.22 19.44
C ILE A 78 17.44 5.31 18.26
N TYR A 79 17.89 5.88 17.15
CA TYR A 79 17.09 6.09 15.95
C TYR A 79 16.53 4.80 15.34
N GLY A 80 17.37 3.77 15.19
CA GLY A 80 16.96 2.47 14.63
C GLY A 80 15.75 1.84 15.32
N PRO A 81 15.77 1.61 16.65
CA PRO A 81 14.61 1.04 17.35
C PRO A 81 13.41 1.99 17.38
N LEU A 82 13.62 3.30 17.42
CA LEU A 82 12.53 4.28 17.42
C LEU A 82 11.74 4.27 16.10
N LEU A 83 12.43 4.19 14.96
CA LEU A 83 11.79 4.06 13.66
C LEU A 83 10.96 2.78 13.54
N ILE A 84 11.50 1.65 14.01
CA ILE A 84 10.76 0.38 14.00
C ILE A 84 9.49 0.48 14.86
N ALA A 85 9.58 1.13 16.03
CA ALA A 85 8.41 1.38 16.86
C ALA A 85 7.36 2.24 16.14
N LEU A 86 7.77 3.33 15.47
CA LEU A 86 6.86 4.19 14.70
C LEU A 86 6.21 3.46 13.52
N MET A 87 6.98 2.62 12.80
CA MET A 87 6.48 1.75 11.75
C MET A 87 5.39 0.80 12.26
N LEU A 88 5.62 0.13 13.41
CA LEU A 88 4.63 -0.77 14.01
C LEU A 88 3.36 -0.04 14.43
N ILE A 89 3.50 1.13 15.06
CA ILE A 89 2.35 1.96 15.46
C ILE A 89 1.51 2.33 14.24
N LYS A 90 2.15 2.82 13.17
CA LYS A 90 1.45 3.17 11.93
C LYS A 90 0.76 1.96 11.32
N PHE A 91 1.43 0.82 11.26
CA PHE A 91 0.85 -0.41 10.76
C PHE A 91 -0.44 -0.78 11.51
N VAL A 92 -0.43 -0.72 12.85
CA VAL A 92 -1.62 -1.03 13.66
C VAL A 92 -2.74 -0.01 13.43
N LEU A 93 -2.43 1.29 13.34
CA LEU A 93 -3.45 2.30 13.06
C LEU A 93 -4.05 2.14 11.65
N VAL A 94 -3.22 1.88 10.63
CA VAL A 94 -3.70 1.61 9.26
C VAL A 94 -4.55 0.34 9.22
N ALA A 95 -4.07 -0.76 9.81
CA ALA A 95 -4.79 -2.03 9.82
C ALA A 95 -6.12 -1.92 10.59
N GLY A 96 -6.11 -1.25 11.74
CA GLY A 96 -7.30 -1.11 12.59
C GLY A 96 -8.36 -0.17 12.03
N PHE A 97 -7.96 0.97 11.47
CA PHE A 97 -8.89 2.02 11.02
C PHE A 97 -9.07 2.04 9.50
N PHE A 98 -8.00 2.00 8.70
CA PHE A 98 -8.10 2.15 7.23
C PHE A 98 -8.32 0.83 6.48
N MET A 99 -7.91 -0.32 7.01
CA MET A 99 -8.24 -1.64 6.44
C MET A 99 -9.59 -2.19 6.92
N HIS A 100 -10.39 -1.38 7.63
CA HIS A 100 -11.72 -1.75 8.11
C HIS A 100 -11.81 -2.94 9.10
N LEU A 101 -10.70 -3.51 9.59
CA LEU A 101 -10.74 -4.62 10.56
C LEU A 101 -11.56 -4.33 11.82
N ARG A 102 -11.67 -3.07 12.23
CA ARG A 102 -12.51 -2.69 13.38
C ARG A 102 -14.01 -2.78 13.09
N PHE A 103 -14.41 -2.70 11.83
CA PHE A 103 -15.81 -2.70 11.38
C PHE A 103 -16.24 -4.03 10.74
N GLU A 104 -15.28 -4.91 10.47
CA GLU A 104 -15.49 -6.25 9.92
C GLU A 104 -15.66 -7.33 11.00
N ALA A 105 -16.03 -8.54 10.59
CA ALA A 105 -16.18 -9.69 11.48
C ALA A 105 -14.88 -9.99 12.25
N LYS A 106 -14.99 -10.15 13.58
CA LYS A 106 -13.84 -10.41 14.49
C LYS A 106 -12.94 -11.58 14.04
N VAL A 107 -13.48 -12.52 13.26
CA VAL A 107 -12.74 -13.66 12.68
C VAL A 107 -11.69 -13.19 11.67
N LEU A 108 -12.01 -12.25 10.78
CA LEU A 108 -11.08 -11.70 9.79
C LEU A 108 -9.97 -10.89 10.46
N SER A 109 -10.34 -10.11 11.48
CA SER A 109 -9.38 -9.39 12.32
C SER A 109 -8.40 -10.35 13.02
N GLY A 110 -8.92 -11.43 13.62
CA GLY A 110 -8.11 -12.47 14.24
C GLY A 110 -7.17 -13.18 13.26
N PHE A 111 -7.61 -13.48 12.04
CA PHE A 111 -6.79 -14.14 11.02
C PHE A 111 -5.67 -13.22 10.50
N PHE A 112 -5.94 -11.93 10.35
CA PHE A 112 -4.95 -10.94 9.95
C PHE A 112 -3.87 -10.74 11.02
N TYR A 113 -4.26 -10.49 12.27
CA TYR A 113 -3.29 -10.37 13.37
C TYR A 113 -2.56 -11.68 13.63
N GLY A 114 -3.26 -12.82 13.50
CA GLY A 114 -2.65 -14.15 13.55
C GLY A 114 -1.59 -14.34 12.45
N GLY A 115 -1.91 -13.94 11.21
CA GLY A 115 -0.97 -13.94 10.09
C GLY A 115 0.21 -13.00 10.30
N ALA A 116 -0.01 -11.81 10.85
CA ALA A 116 1.05 -10.86 11.18
C ALA A 116 2.01 -11.40 12.25
N VAL A 117 1.48 -11.98 13.33
CA VAL A 117 2.29 -12.63 14.37
C VAL A 117 3.04 -13.83 13.81
N LEU A 118 2.37 -14.67 13.02
CA LEU A 118 3.00 -15.80 12.36
C LEU A 118 4.13 -15.35 11.43
N ALA A 119 3.94 -14.27 10.67
CA ALA A 119 4.97 -13.71 9.80
C ALA A 119 6.20 -13.26 10.58
N VAL A 120 6.02 -12.58 11.73
CA VAL A 120 7.14 -12.20 12.61
C VAL A 120 7.87 -13.44 13.14
N ILE A 121 7.14 -14.47 13.57
CA ILE A 121 7.72 -15.73 14.04
C ILE A 121 8.55 -16.39 12.94
N VAL A 122 7.98 -16.53 11.73
CA VAL A 122 8.66 -17.14 10.58
C VAL A 122 9.89 -16.33 10.19
N TYR A 123 9.80 -15.00 10.18
CA TYR A 123 10.92 -14.12 9.89
C TYR A 123 12.09 -14.32 10.87
N VAL A 124 11.80 -14.32 12.17
CA VAL A 124 12.82 -14.58 13.21
C VAL A 124 13.38 -16.00 13.10
N ALA A 125 12.55 -16.99 12.77
CA ALA A 125 12.99 -18.37 12.56
C ALA A 125 13.92 -18.50 11.35
N VAL A 126 13.63 -17.81 10.24
CA VAL A 126 14.48 -17.79 9.03
C VAL A 126 15.80 -17.11 9.32
N LEU A 127 15.77 -15.95 9.96
CA LEU A 127 17.00 -15.32 10.42
C LEU A 127 17.80 -16.35 11.24
N SER A 128 17.15 -17.08 12.17
CA SER A 128 17.75 -18.07 13.13
C SER A 128 18.43 -19.20 12.39
N ALA A 129 17.78 -19.74 11.38
CA ALA A 129 18.33 -20.74 10.49
C ALA A 129 19.56 -20.24 9.74
N MET A 130 19.62 -18.94 9.40
CA MET A 130 20.77 -18.29 8.75
C MET A 130 21.90 -17.91 9.72
N VAL A 131 21.83 -18.29 11.01
CA VAL A 131 22.91 -18.10 11.98
C VAL A 131 23.27 -16.62 12.21
N PHE A 132 22.32 -15.71 11.98
CA PHE A 132 22.54 -14.26 12.00
C PHE A 132 23.05 -13.68 13.35
N TRP A 133 22.81 -14.36 14.48
CA TRP A 133 23.20 -13.90 15.83
C TRP A 133 24.53 -14.50 16.29
N LYS A 134 25.13 -15.43 15.54
CA LYS A 134 26.36 -16.09 15.99
C LYS A 134 27.55 -15.32 15.46
N ASP A 135 28.36 -14.76 16.36
CA ASP A 135 29.72 -14.34 16.02
C ASP A 135 30.49 -15.56 15.48
N SER A 136 31.11 -15.41 14.31
CA SER A 136 31.82 -16.51 13.66
C SER A 136 32.91 -17.09 14.57
N GLY A 137 33.46 -16.29 15.49
CA GLY A 137 34.51 -16.71 16.41
C GLY A 137 35.77 -17.15 15.66
N ASN A 138 35.86 -16.77 14.38
CA ASN A 138 36.98 -17.08 13.54
C ASN A 138 37.99 -15.95 13.73
N PRO A 139 39.17 -16.22 14.32
CA PRO A 139 40.19 -15.21 14.48
C PRO A 139 40.70 -14.62 13.16
N GLU A 140 40.44 -15.24 12.01
CA GLU A 140 40.83 -14.78 10.67
C GLU A 140 39.92 -13.68 10.09
N PHE A 141 38.63 -13.65 10.46
CA PHE A 141 37.69 -12.62 9.99
C PHE A 141 37.31 -11.60 11.08
N ASP A 142 37.47 -11.98 12.36
CA ASP A 142 37.10 -11.15 13.51
C ASP A 142 38.31 -10.37 14.11
N ASN A 143 39.56 -10.72 13.78
CA ASN A 143 40.75 -9.92 14.13
C ASN A 143 41.24 -9.09 12.92
N PRO A 144 41.94 -7.96 13.14
CA PRO A 144 42.67 -7.32 12.05
C PRO A 144 43.62 -8.34 11.40
N PRO A 145 43.80 -8.31 10.06
CA PRO A 145 44.65 -9.25 9.37
C PRO A 145 46.01 -9.34 10.07
N PRO A 146 46.55 -10.54 10.33
CA PRO A 146 47.90 -10.65 10.86
C PRO A 146 48.82 -9.81 9.97
N ALA A 147 49.72 -9.04 10.58
CA ALA A 147 50.67 -8.22 9.84
C ALA A 147 51.36 -9.12 8.81
N GLN A 148 50.92 -9.00 7.56
CA GLN A 148 51.40 -9.84 6.48
C GLN A 148 52.92 -9.68 6.49
N PRO A 149 53.72 -10.76 6.57
CA PRO A 149 55.16 -10.62 6.40
C PRO A 149 55.33 -9.90 5.07
N ALA A 150 55.88 -8.68 5.12
CA ALA A 150 56.02 -7.84 3.95
C ALA A 150 56.66 -8.72 2.87
N VAL A 151 55.88 -9.03 1.83
CA VAL A 151 56.41 -9.78 0.69
C VAL A 151 57.50 -8.86 0.16
N THR A 152 58.76 -9.18 0.48
CA THR A 152 59.91 -8.57 -0.15
C THR A 152 59.81 -9.02 -1.60
N VAL A 153 59.07 -8.24 -2.39
CA VAL A 153 59.12 -8.33 -3.84
C VAL A 153 60.59 -8.12 -4.15
N PRO A 154 61.32 -9.14 -4.66
CA PRO A 154 62.70 -8.93 -5.05
C PRO A 154 62.69 -7.74 -5.99
N GLU A 155 63.43 -6.69 -5.62
CA GLU A 155 63.55 -5.50 -6.43
C GLU A 155 63.98 -5.97 -7.82
N VAL A 156 63.10 -5.79 -8.81
CA VAL A 156 63.42 -6.09 -10.20
C VAL A 156 64.52 -5.10 -10.57
N ILE A 157 65.76 -5.55 -10.47
CA ILE A 157 66.91 -4.79 -10.94
C ILE A 157 66.70 -4.60 -12.45
N PRO A 158 66.59 -3.36 -12.94
CA PRO A 158 66.41 -3.12 -14.36
C PRO A 158 67.77 -3.32 -15.04
N GLY A 159 68.03 -4.53 -15.53
CA GLY A 159 69.26 -4.84 -16.26
C GLY A 159 69.62 -6.31 -16.25
N GLY A 160 68.98 -7.06 -17.14
CA GLY A 160 69.34 -8.43 -17.54
C GLY A 160 68.66 -8.77 -18.85
#